data_AF-A0A480V946-F1
#
_entry.id   AF-A0A480V946-F1
#
_cell.length_a   1.000
_cell.length_b   1.000
_cell.length_c   1.000
_cell.angle_alpha   90.00
_cell.angle_beta   90.00
_cell.angle_gamma   90.00
#
_symmetry.space_group_name_H-M   'P 1'
#
loop_
_entity.id
_entity.type
_entity.pdbx_description
1 polymer ?
#
loop_
_entity_poly.entity_id
_entity_poly.type
_entity_poly.pdbx_seq_one_letter_code
_entity_poly.pdbx_strand_id
1 'polypeptide(L)'
;SKSSFGHPYTIPESLRVQDDASDGESISDCPPLQELLLTAADVLDLRLPVKLVVLGSSQESNSKVTADGVVALTRAFLAAGAQCVLVSLWPVPVAASKMFLHALYSSLLNGLKASAALGEAMKVVQSSKAFSHPSNWAGFVLIGNDVKLNSPSSLIGQALTEILQHPERARDALRVLLHLVEKSLQRIQNGQRNAMYTSQQSVENKVGGIPGWQALLTAVGFRLDPPASGLPAAVFFPTSDPGDRLQQCSSTIQSLLGLPNPALQALCKLITASETGEQLISRVSRARTAEPRPEGCAEPERP
;
A
#
# COMPACT_ATOMS: atom_id res chain seq x y z
N SER A 1 23.60 -8.19 21.10
CA SER A 1 22.20 -8.65 20.93
C SER A 1 21.53 -7.77 19.89
N LYS A 2 21.60 -8.19 18.61
CA LYS A 2 21.09 -7.41 17.47
C LYS A 2 19.66 -7.86 17.15
N SER A 3 18.67 -7.00 17.38
CA SER A 3 17.31 -7.17 16.86
C SER A 3 17.29 -6.81 15.37
N SER A 4 17.15 -7.81 14.51
CA SER A 4 17.09 -7.61 13.06
C SER A 4 15.66 -7.25 12.68
N PHE A 5 15.39 -5.95 12.52
CA PHE A 5 14.16 -5.48 11.89
C PHE A 5 14.22 -5.75 10.38
N GLY A 6 13.09 -6.19 9.82
CA GLY A 6 12.95 -6.61 8.43
C GLY A 6 13.30 -5.53 7.43
N HIS A 7 13.59 -5.95 6.20
CA HIS A 7 13.89 -5.03 5.09
C HIS A 7 12.79 -3.97 4.96
N PRO A 8 13.16 -2.67 4.87
CA PRO A 8 12.20 -1.62 4.61
C PRO A 8 11.58 -1.85 3.23
N TYR A 9 10.29 -1.58 3.11
CA TYR A 9 9.60 -1.52 1.84
C TYR A 9 10.30 -0.48 0.95
N THR A 10 10.84 -0.92 -0.20
CA THR A 10 11.45 -0.01 -1.17
C THR A 10 10.34 0.63 -2.00
N ILE A 11 10.18 1.94 -1.87
CA ILE A 11 9.26 2.72 -2.72
C ILE A 11 9.68 2.52 -4.19
N PRO A 12 8.75 2.10 -5.09
CA PRO A 12 9.02 1.98 -6.52
C PRO A 12 9.69 3.24 -7.09
N GLU A 13 10.61 3.08 -8.05
CA GLU A 13 11.36 4.19 -8.67
C GLU A 13 10.43 5.33 -9.15
N SER A 14 9.21 4.98 -9.60
CA SER A 14 8.18 5.92 -10.05
C SER A 14 7.54 6.78 -8.96
N LEU A 15 7.77 6.47 -7.68
CA LEU A 15 7.24 7.18 -6.51
C LEU A 15 8.35 7.84 -5.68
N ARG A 16 9.63 7.73 -6.12
CA ARG A 16 10.72 8.53 -5.58
C ARG A 16 10.59 9.94 -6.14
N VAL A 17 10.18 10.89 -5.30
CA VAL A 17 10.37 12.31 -5.57
C VAL A 17 11.88 12.55 -5.63
N GLN A 18 12.39 12.96 -6.79
CA GLN A 18 13.79 13.35 -6.97
C GLN A 18 14.08 14.54 -6.03
N ASP A 19 15.13 14.41 -5.20
CA ASP A 19 15.73 15.57 -4.51
C ASP A 19 16.52 16.35 -5.58
N ASP A 20 15.81 17.07 -6.46
CA ASP A 20 16.44 18.02 -7.38
C ASP A 20 16.83 19.28 -6.61
N ALA A 21 18.05 19.25 -6.08
CA ALA A 21 18.73 20.41 -5.49
C ALA A 21 19.29 21.37 -6.56
N SER A 22 18.69 21.41 -7.75
CA SER A 22 19.14 22.22 -8.88
C SER A 22 17.99 22.54 -9.83
N ASP A 23 17.00 23.30 -9.37
CA ASP A 23 16.14 24.10 -10.25
C ASP A 23 15.94 25.47 -9.62
N GLY A 24 16.95 26.32 -9.78
CA GLY A 24 16.79 27.75 -9.67
C GLY A 24 16.35 28.30 -11.01
N GLU A 25 15.10 28.08 -11.43
CA GLU A 25 14.38 28.97 -12.36
C GLU A 25 12.88 28.61 -12.48
N SER A 26 12.04 29.61 -12.23
CA SER A 26 10.59 29.70 -12.48
C SER A 26 9.60 29.02 -11.50
N ILE A 27 9.55 29.51 -10.25
CA ILE A 27 8.33 29.46 -9.42
C ILE A 27 7.60 30.79 -9.60
N SER A 28 6.93 31.00 -10.73
CA SER A 28 6.12 32.20 -10.97
C SER A 28 4.65 31.94 -11.28
N ASP A 29 4.15 30.71 -11.07
CA ASP A 29 2.74 30.38 -11.32
C ASP A 29 2.05 29.58 -10.19
N CYS A 30 2.66 29.52 -8.99
CA CYS A 30 1.96 29.01 -7.83
C CYS A 30 1.03 30.11 -7.29
N PRO A 31 -0.29 29.88 -7.19
CA PRO A 31 -1.18 30.83 -6.54
C PRO A 31 -0.68 31.10 -5.10
N PRO A 32 -0.90 32.31 -4.58
CA PRO A 32 -0.47 32.65 -3.23
C PRO A 32 -0.99 31.61 -2.22
N LEU A 33 -0.18 31.22 -1.23
CA LEU A 33 -0.51 30.15 -0.27
C LEU A 33 -1.89 30.34 0.41
N GLN A 34 -2.36 31.59 0.49
CA GLN A 34 -3.70 31.93 0.98
C GLN A 34 -4.84 31.34 0.13
N GLU A 35 -4.64 31.11 -1.15
CA GLU A 35 -5.60 30.48 -2.07
C GLU A 35 -5.55 28.94 -2.05
N LEU A 36 -4.54 28.36 -1.38
CA LEU A 36 -4.37 26.91 -1.19
C LEU A 36 -4.75 26.46 0.24
N LEU A 37 -5.45 27.32 0.99
CA LEU A 37 -5.90 27.01 2.34
C LEU A 37 -7.14 26.11 2.31
N LEU A 38 -7.06 24.98 2.99
CA LEU A 38 -8.20 24.10 3.26
C LEU A 38 -8.67 24.32 4.70
N THR A 39 -9.86 24.88 4.89
CA THR A 39 -10.42 25.12 6.21
C THR A 39 -11.15 23.89 6.75
N ALA A 40 -11.37 23.84 8.06
CA ALA A 40 -12.17 22.78 8.68
C ALA A 40 -13.61 22.77 8.15
N ALA A 41 -14.17 23.93 7.77
CA ALA A 41 -15.49 24.01 7.14
C ALA A 41 -15.48 23.35 5.77
N ASP A 42 -14.47 23.63 4.94
CA ASP A 42 -14.33 23.01 3.62
C ASP A 42 -14.21 21.48 3.73
N VAL A 43 -13.46 20.99 4.71
CA VAL A 43 -13.29 19.55 4.96
C VAL A 43 -14.61 18.88 5.34
N LEU A 44 -15.46 19.54 6.14
CA LEU A 44 -16.74 18.98 6.57
C LEU A 44 -17.71 18.73 5.41
N ASP A 45 -17.61 19.52 4.34
CA ASP A 45 -18.41 19.33 3.13
C ASP A 45 -17.86 18.22 2.22
N LEU A 46 -16.65 17.71 2.49
CA LEU A 46 -16.09 16.59 1.76
C LEU A 46 -16.67 15.26 2.24
N ARG A 47 -16.81 14.32 1.29
CA ARG A 47 -17.01 12.89 1.60
C ARG A 47 -15.69 12.16 1.38
N LEU A 48 -14.96 11.91 2.47
CA LEU A 48 -13.62 11.31 2.47
C LEU A 48 -13.64 9.91 3.11
N PRO A 49 -14.08 8.85 2.40
CA PRO A 49 -14.05 7.48 2.92
C PRO A 49 -12.63 6.89 2.87
N VAL A 50 -11.67 7.58 3.50
CA VAL A 50 -10.25 7.20 3.55
C VAL A 50 -9.91 6.54 4.86
N LYS A 51 -8.91 5.65 4.84
CA LYS A 51 -8.49 4.94 6.05
C LYS A 51 -7.66 5.81 6.99
N LEU A 52 -6.74 6.59 6.44
CA LEU A 52 -5.78 7.38 7.20
C LEU A 52 -5.57 8.74 6.54
N VAL A 53 -5.67 9.80 7.33
CA VAL A 53 -5.22 11.16 6.99
C VAL A 53 -3.96 11.45 7.81
N VAL A 54 -2.96 12.09 7.22
CA VAL A 54 -1.74 12.50 7.93
C VAL A 54 -1.60 14.01 7.86
N LEU A 55 -1.64 14.66 9.02
CA LEU A 55 -1.50 16.11 9.19
C LEU A 55 -0.10 16.42 9.71
N GLY A 56 0.73 16.98 8.82
CA GLY A 56 2.07 17.47 9.17
C GLY A 56 2.07 18.92 9.60
N SER A 57 3.02 19.29 10.45
CA SER A 57 3.34 20.69 10.76
C SER A 57 4.77 20.97 10.27
N SER A 58 4.92 21.93 9.36
CA SER A 58 6.22 22.49 8.97
C SER A 58 6.44 23.86 9.62
N GLN A 59 7.69 24.20 9.88
CA GLN A 59 8.10 25.46 10.52
C GLN A 59 8.05 26.66 9.55
N GLU A 60 7.83 26.43 8.25
CA GLU A 60 7.98 27.44 7.18
C GLU A 60 6.91 28.53 7.20
N SER A 61 5.85 28.38 7.99
CA SER A 61 4.83 29.42 8.13
C SER A 61 5.01 30.20 9.42
N ASN A 62 4.96 31.53 9.33
CA ASN A 62 4.79 32.44 10.48
C ASN A 62 3.40 32.27 11.14
N SER A 63 2.65 31.21 10.79
CA SER A 63 1.31 30.93 11.28
C SER A 63 1.41 30.15 12.59
N LYS A 64 0.64 30.59 13.58
CA LYS A 64 0.62 29.96 14.90
C LYS A 64 -0.26 28.71 14.84
N VAL A 65 0.33 27.53 14.89
CA VAL A 65 -0.42 26.29 15.12
C VAL A 65 -1.05 26.36 16.51
N THR A 66 -2.38 26.32 16.59
CA THR A 66 -3.13 26.32 17.85
C THR A 66 -3.67 24.93 18.13
N ALA A 67 -3.70 24.55 19.41
CA ALA A 67 -4.29 23.26 19.82
C ALA A 67 -5.75 23.14 19.38
N ASP A 68 -6.53 24.21 19.51
CA ASP A 68 -7.93 24.26 19.09
C ASP A 68 -8.08 24.07 17.58
N GLY A 69 -7.21 24.70 16.77
CA GLY A 69 -7.21 24.54 15.32
C GLY A 69 -6.90 23.10 14.90
N VAL A 70 -5.91 22.47 15.54
CA VAL A 70 -5.56 21.07 15.30
C VAL A 70 -6.72 20.14 15.68
N VAL A 71 -7.37 20.36 16.81
CA VAL A 71 -8.55 19.59 17.25
C VAL A 71 -9.72 19.78 16.28
N ALA A 72 -10.00 21.02 15.86
CA ALA A 72 -11.08 21.32 14.92
C ALA A 72 -10.86 20.64 13.57
N LEU A 73 -9.63 20.71 13.03
CA LEU A 73 -9.29 20.08 11.76
C LEU A 73 -9.35 18.55 11.84
N THR A 74 -8.84 17.97 12.94
CA THR A 74 -8.94 16.51 13.18
C THR A 74 -10.40 16.07 13.21
N ARG A 75 -11.26 16.79 13.94
CA ARG A 75 -12.69 16.49 14.02
C ARG A 75 -13.36 16.61 12.65
N ALA A 76 -13.00 17.62 11.86
CA ALA A 76 -13.53 17.80 10.52
C ALA A 76 -13.22 16.61 9.61
N PHE A 77 -11.97 16.13 9.59
CA PHE A 77 -11.59 14.95 8.80
C PHE A 77 -12.32 13.69 9.25
N LEU A 78 -12.46 13.47 10.55
CA LEU A 78 -13.21 12.32 11.08
C LEU A 78 -14.70 12.40 10.70
N ALA A 79 -15.31 13.59 10.80
CA ALA A 79 -16.70 13.83 10.43
C ALA A 79 -16.93 13.68 8.91
N ALA A 80 -15.95 14.04 8.08
CA ALA A 80 -15.96 13.85 6.63
C ALA A 80 -15.85 12.36 6.22
N GLY A 81 -15.56 11.45 7.16
CA GLY A 81 -15.53 10.00 6.94
C GLY A 81 -14.13 9.37 7.00
N ALA A 82 -13.09 10.13 7.34
CA ALA A 82 -11.77 9.55 7.57
C ALA A 82 -11.83 8.62 8.79
N GLN A 83 -11.32 7.41 8.66
CA GLN A 83 -11.38 6.43 9.76
C GLN A 83 -10.33 6.71 10.84
N CYS A 84 -9.20 7.33 10.48
CA CYS A 84 -8.08 7.61 11.36
C CYS A 84 -7.34 8.86 10.89
N VAL A 85 -6.84 9.66 11.83
CA VAL A 85 -6.05 10.87 11.56
C VAL A 85 -4.77 10.80 12.40
N LEU A 86 -3.62 10.87 11.75
CA LEU A 86 -2.32 11.08 12.38
C LEU A 86 -2.01 12.57 12.39
N VAL A 87 -1.57 13.09 13.54
CA VAL A 87 -1.33 14.52 13.74
C VAL A 87 0.01 14.73 14.41
N SER A 88 0.77 15.75 13.97
CA SER A 88 1.92 16.27 14.72
C SER A 88 1.50 17.41 15.65
N LEU A 89 1.74 17.28 16.95
CA LEU A 89 1.39 18.26 17.98
C LEU A 89 2.27 19.53 17.94
N TRP A 90 3.45 19.44 17.33
CA TRP A 90 4.37 20.56 17.15
C TRP A 90 5.17 20.41 15.84
N PRO A 91 5.83 21.47 15.36
CA PRO A 91 6.74 21.38 14.21
C PRO A 91 7.91 20.42 14.50
N VAL A 92 8.09 19.43 13.62
CA VAL A 92 9.18 18.45 13.70
C VAL A 92 10.17 18.72 12.56
N PRO A 93 11.50 18.64 12.79
CA PRO A 93 12.47 18.81 11.71
C PRO A 93 12.16 17.90 10.51
N VAL A 94 12.24 18.45 9.29
CA VAL A 94 11.84 17.75 8.05
C VAL A 94 12.52 16.38 7.92
N ALA A 95 13.82 16.30 8.23
CA ALA A 95 14.58 15.04 8.17
C ALA A 95 14.05 13.98 9.17
N ALA A 96 13.68 14.38 10.39
CA ALA A 96 13.10 13.48 11.38
C ALA A 96 11.69 13.03 10.98
N SER A 97 10.88 13.96 10.46
CA SER A 97 9.53 13.67 9.94
C SER A 97 9.59 12.71 8.74
N LYS A 98 10.52 12.89 7.80
CA LYS A 98 10.75 11.98 6.66
C LYS A 98 11.11 10.57 7.14
N MET A 99 12.02 10.45 8.11
CA MET A 99 12.39 9.16 8.71
C MET A 99 11.20 8.50 9.41
N PHE A 100 10.42 9.28 10.17
CA PHE A 100 9.23 8.81 10.86
C PHE A 100 8.17 8.28 9.89
N LEU A 101 7.78 9.09 8.91
CA LEU A 101 6.75 8.74 7.93
C LEU A 101 7.19 7.54 7.07
N HIS A 102 8.47 7.46 6.70
CA HIS A 102 8.99 6.31 5.98
C HIS A 102 8.84 5.01 6.80
N ALA A 103 9.18 5.03 8.09
CA ALA A 103 9.01 3.89 8.98
C ALA A 103 7.53 3.54 9.22
N LEU A 104 6.67 4.55 9.37
CA LEU A 104 5.22 4.40 9.53
C LEU A 104 4.60 3.73 8.30
N TYR A 105 4.81 4.28 7.11
CA TYR A 105 4.25 3.73 5.88
C TYR A 105 4.83 2.36 5.56
N SER A 106 6.13 2.14 5.77
CA SER A 106 6.73 0.80 5.63
C SER A 106 6.04 -0.22 6.53
N SER A 107 5.75 0.13 7.78
CA SER A 107 5.06 -0.73 8.74
C SER A 107 3.61 -1.00 8.36
N LEU A 108 2.90 0.02 7.90
CA LEU A 108 1.52 -0.08 7.40
C LEU A 108 1.46 -0.97 6.15
N LEU A 109 2.37 -0.80 5.20
CA LEU A 109 2.49 -1.63 4.00
C LEU A 109 2.95 -3.05 4.31
N ASN A 110 3.71 -3.22 5.39
CA ASN A 110 3.98 -4.53 5.97
C ASN A 110 2.80 -5.07 6.76
N GLY A 111 1.60 -4.51 6.65
CA GLY A 111 0.35 -5.07 7.18
C GLY A 111 0.15 -4.89 8.68
N LEU A 112 0.93 -4.04 9.33
CA LEU A 112 0.62 -3.60 10.69
C LEU A 112 -0.58 -2.65 10.69
N LYS A 113 -1.31 -2.62 11.80
CA LYS A 113 -2.33 -1.60 12.04
C LYS A 113 -1.67 -0.26 12.38
N ALA A 114 -2.39 0.85 12.21
CA ALA A 114 -1.90 2.20 12.42
C ALA A 114 -1.27 2.39 13.81
N SER A 115 -1.88 1.88 14.86
CA SER A 115 -1.37 1.96 16.24
C SER A 115 0.00 1.31 16.40
N ALA A 116 0.16 0.10 15.86
CA ALA A 116 1.42 -0.66 15.92
C ALA A 116 2.49 -0.01 15.02
N ALA A 117 2.10 0.47 13.83
CA ALA A 117 2.99 1.18 12.92
C ALA A 117 3.50 2.49 13.52
N LEU A 118 2.66 3.24 14.25
CA LEU A 118 3.05 4.43 14.99
C LEU A 118 4.13 4.11 16.03
N GLY A 119 3.90 3.08 16.83
CA GLY A 119 4.87 2.64 17.84
C GLY A 119 6.21 2.22 17.23
N GLU A 120 6.19 1.58 16.07
CA GLU A 120 7.41 1.19 15.35
C GLU A 120 8.14 2.41 14.78
N ALA A 121 7.42 3.35 14.15
CA ALA A 121 8.00 4.59 13.64
C ALA A 121 8.67 5.42 14.75
N MET A 122 8.04 5.52 15.92
CA MET A 122 8.62 6.19 17.10
C MET A 122 9.94 5.55 17.52
N LYS A 123 10.00 4.22 17.60
CA LYS A 123 11.23 3.49 17.97
C LYS A 123 12.35 3.70 16.96
N VAL A 124 12.03 3.68 15.66
CA VAL A 124 13.03 3.91 14.60
C VAL A 124 13.69 5.28 14.79
N VAL A 125 12.90 6.35 14.94
CA VAL A 125 13.44 7.70 15.14
C VAL A 125 14.16 7.81 16.48
N GLN A 126 13.61 7.25 17.56
CA GLN A 126 14.22 7.22 18.88
C GLN A 126 15.60 6.55 18.87
N SER A 127 15.77 5.50 18.07
CA SER A 127 17.04 4.76 17.94
C SER A 127 18.10 5.50 17.09
N SER A 128 17.70 6.53 16.35
CA SER A 128 18.62 7.36 15.57
C SER A 128 19.42 8.27 16.47
N LYS A 129 20.76 8.23 16.35
CA LYS A 129 21.65 9.14 17.11
C LYS A 129 21.35 10.62 16.83
N ALA A 130 20.93 10.95 15.61
CA ALA A 130 20.65 12.33 15.20
C ALA A 130 19.30 12.84 15.72
N PHE A 131 18.32 11.95 15.95
CA PHE A 131 16.93 12.33 16.23
C PHE A 131 16.35 11.67 17.49
N SER A 132 17.20 11.16 18.39
CA SER A 132 16.77 10.43 19.60
C SER A 132 15.95 11.27 20.59
N HIS A 133 16.15 12.60 20.59
CA HIS A 133 15.43 13.50 21.49
C HIS A 133 13.90 13.41 21.27
N PRO A 134 13.08 13.31 22.33
CA PRO A 134 11.62 13.14 22.22
C PRO A 134 10.90 14.17 21.36
N SER A 135 11.43 15.39 21.24
CA SER A 135 10.87 16.42 20.36
C SER A 135 10.75 15.99 18.89
N ASN A 136 11.49 14.96 18.46
CA ASN A 136 11.50 14.51 17.07
C ASN A 136 10.48 13.41 16.76
N TRP A 137 9.90 12.75 17.78
CA TRP A 137 9.04 11.57 17.58
C TRP A 137 7.83 11.49 18.52
N ALA A 138 7.88 12.09 19.70
CA ALA A 138 6.81 12.02 20.70
C ALA A 138 5.60 12.91 20.36
N GLY A 139 5.74 13.78 19.35
CA GLY A 139 4.68 14.70 18.93
C GLY A 139 3.61 14.08 18.03
N PHE A 140 3.80 12.85 17.57
CA PHE A 140 2.85 12.20 16.66
C PHE A 140 1.76 11.45 17.44
N VAL A 141 0.50 11.75 17.14
CA VAL A 141 -0.68 11.13 17.77
C VAL A 141 -1.66 10.63 16.71
N LEU A 142 -2.17 9.41 16.91
CA LEU A 142 -3.27 8.84 16.11
C LEU A 142 -4.60 9.05 16.82
N ILE A 143 -5.60 9.51 16.08
CA ILE A 143 -6.97 9.74 16.57
C ILE A 143 -7.94 9.03 15.62
N GLY A 144 -8.84 8.21 16.17
CA GLY A 144 -9.83 7.44 15.40
C GLY A 144 -9.61 5.93 15.51
N ASN A 145 -10.07 5.19 14.51
CA ASN A 145 -10.02 3.74 14.46
C ASN A 145 -8.60 3.23 14.19
N ASP A 146 -8.28 2.05 14.74
CA ASP A 146 -7.02 1.37 14.46
C ASP A 146 -7.08 0.64 13.10
N VAL A 147 -6.79 1.39 12.04
CA VAL A 147 -6.95 0.96 10.64
C VAL A 147 -5.75 0.20 10.09
N LYS A 148 -5.97 -0.53 9.00
CA LYS A 148 -4.93 -1.21 8.21
C LYS A 148 -4.96 -0.72 6.77
N LEU A 149 -3.87 -0.14 6.27
CA LEU A 149 -3.84 0.49 4.93
C LEU A 149 -4.08 -0.54 3.81
N ASN A 150 -3.31 -1.63 3.82
CA ASN A 150 -3.49 -2.73 2.88
C ASN A 150 -4.10 -3.94 3.59
N SER A 151 -5.05 -4.61 2.94
CA SER A 151 -5.26 -6.02 3.27
C SER A 151 -4.03 -6.78 2.76
N PRO A 152 -3.47 -7.78 3.48
CA PRO A 152 -2.51 -8.70 2.88
C PRO A 152 -3.07 -9.30 1.57
N SER A 153 -4.39 -9.48 1.52
CA SER A 153 -5.15 -9.88 0.33
C SER A 153 -4.94 -8.95 -0.87
N SER A 154 -4.64 -7.66 -0.68
CA SER A 154 -4.41 -6.71 -1.77
C SER A 154 -3.05 -6.91 -2.44
N LEU A 155 -1.98 -7.12 -1.64
CA LEU A 155 -0.65 -7.39 -2.18
C LEU A 155 -0.58 -8.80 -2.80
N ILE A 156 -1.18 -9.78 -2.12
CA ILE A 156 -1.34 -11.14 -2.65
C ILE A 156 -2.17 -11.08 -3.94
N GLY A 157 -3.27 -10.35 -3.96
CA GLY A 157 -4.13 -10.19 -5.13
C GLY A 157 -3.43 -9.53 -6.32
N GLN A 158 -2.63 -8.48 -6.08
CA GLN A 158 -1.84 -7.83 -7.12
C GLN A 158 -0.77 -8.76 -7.70
N ALA A 159 -0.04 -9.47 -6.85
CA ALA A 159 0.96 -10.44 -7.30
C ALA A 159 0.32 -11.63 -8.05
N LEU A 160 -0.83 -12.10 -7.59
CA LEU A 160 -1.63 -13.12 -8.29
C LEU A 160 -2.14 -12.60 -9.64
N THR A 161 -2.50 -11.31 -9.72
CA THR A 161 -2.92 -10.68 -10.97
C THR A 161 -1.80 -10.73 -12.01
N GLU A 162 -0.58 -10.35 -11.63
CA GLU A 162 0.60 -10.46 -12.51
C GLU A 162 0.84 -11.91 -12.97
N ILE A 163 0.75 -12.88 -12.05
CA ILE A 163 0.91 -14.30 -12.37
C ILE A 163 -0.18 -14.78 -13.36
N LEU A 164 -1.43 -14.38 -13.14
CA LEU A 164 -2.59 -14.81 -13.92
C LEU A 164 -2.64 -14.17 -15.32
N GLN A 165 -1.86 -13.10 -15.58
CA GLN A 165 -1.68 -12.57 -16.94
C GLN A 165 -0.93 -13.55 -17.87
N HIS A 166 -0.36 -14.64 -17.34
CA HIS A 166 0.35 -15.68 -18.10
C HIS A 166 -0.41 -17.02 -18.09
N PRO A 167 -1.53 -17.17 -18.81
CA PRO A 167 -2.45 -18.31 -18.71
C PRO A 167 -1.81 -19.69 -18.94
N GLU A 168 -0.82 -19.77 -19.81
CA GLU A 168 -0.15 -21.04 -20.18
C GLU A 168 0.71 -21.62 -19.04
N ARG A 169 1.23 -20.76 -18.14
CA ARG A 169 2.17 -21.16 -17.08
C ARG A 169 1.67 -20.86 -15.67
N ALA A 170 0.62 -20.06 -15.54
CA ALA A 170 0.09 -19.62 -14.25
C ALA A 170 -0.22 -20.80 -13.31
N ARG A 171 -0.85 -21.88 -13.81
CA ARG A 171 -1.23 -23.02 -12.98
C ARG A 171 -0.03 -23.73 -12.35
N ASP A 172 1.05 -23.91 -13.11
CA ASP A 172 2.26 -24.58 -12.61
C ASP A 172 3.05 -23.68 -11.66
N ALA A 173 3.13 -22.39 -11.96
CA ALA A 173 3.73 -21.43 -11.03
C ALA A 173 2.96 -21.34 -9.70
N LEU A 174 1.63 -21.32 -9.75
CA LEU A 174 0.78 -21.34 -8.56
C LEU A 174 1.00 -22.61 -7.72
N ARG A 175 1.20 -23.78 -8.34
CA ARG A 175 1.56 -25.02 -7.62
C ARG A 175 2.90 -24.91 -6.90
N VAL A 176 3.90 -24.33 -7.56
CA VAL A 176 5.23 -24.12 -6.96
C VAL A 176 5.13 -23.15 -5.78
N LEU A 177 4.40 -22.05 -5.94
CA LEU A 177 4.22 -21.05 -4.89
C LEU A 177 3.41 -21.59 -3.71
N LEU A 178 2.34 -22.32 -3.97
CA LEU A 178 1.57 -23.02 -2.95
C LEU A 178 2.47 -23.97 -2.15
N HIS A 179 3.30 -24.76 -2.83
CA HIS A 179 4.22 -25.68 -2.18
C HIS A 179 5.18 -24.97 -1.21
N LEU A 180 5.72 -23.81 -1.61
CA LEU A 180 6.60 -23.02 -0.72
C LEU A 180 5.84 -22.48 0.49
N VAL A 181 4.64 -21.92 0.27
CA VAL A 181 3.78 -21.37 1.33
C VAL A 181 3.35 -22.46 2.33
N GLU A 182 2.87 -23.61 1.85
CA GLU A 182 2.47 -24.74 2.68
C GLU A 182 3.66 -25.30 3.46
N LYS A 183 4.84 -25.37 2.83
CA LYS A 183 6.06 -25.80 3.53
C LYS A 183 6.43 -24.85 4.66
N SER A 184 6.28 -23.54 4.48
CA SER A 184 6.45 -22.56 5.56
C SER A 184 5.44 -22.77 6.69
N LEU A 185 4.15 -22.94 6.35
CA LEU A 185 3.08 -23.18 7.32
C LEU A 185 3.33 -24.44 8.16
N GLN A 186 3.67 -25.55 7.51
CA GLN A 186 3.99 -26.81 8.19
C GLN A 186 5.16 -26.65 9.17
N ARG A 187 6.22 -25.93 8.77
CA ARG A 187 7.35 -25.65 9.66
C ARG A 187 6.95 -24.85 10.89
N ILE A 188 6.14 -23.81 10.70
CA ILE A 188 5.66 -22.94 11.78
C ILE A 188 4.77 -23.74 12.75
N GLN A 189 3.84 -24.53 12.23
CA GLN A 189 2.96 -25.39 13.04
C GLN A 189 3.74 -26.46 13.82
N ASN A 190 4.80 -27.00 13.23
CA ASN A 190 5.69 -27.96 13.88
C ASN A 190 6.72 -27.31 14.82
N GLY A 191 6.66 -25.99 15.05
CA GLY A 191 7.57 -25.26 15.94
C GLY A 191 9.02 -25.16 15.45
N GLN A 192 9.30 -25.40 14.16
CA GLN A 192 10.65 -25.38 13.61
C GLN A 192 11.13 -23.93 13.40
N ARG A 193 12.08 -23.49 14.23
CA ARG A 193 12.61 -22.11 14.19
C ARG A 193 13.91 -21.93 13.43
N ASN A 194 14.54 -23.02 12.99
CA ASN A 194 15.79 -22.94 12.23
C ASN A 194 15.57 -22.23 10.90
N ALA A 195 16.53 -21.38 10.51
CA ALA A 195 16.49 -20.71 9.21
C ALA A 195 16.51 -21.73 8.07
N MET A 196 15.68 -21.49 7.05
CA MET A 196 15.64 -22.29 5.82
C MET A 196 15.66 -21.35 4.63
N TYR A 197 16.40 -21.72 3.60
CA TYR A 197 16.50 -20.93 2.38
C TYR A 197 16.50 -21.82 1.14
N THR A 198 16.23 -21.20 -0.01
CA THR A 198 16.45 -21.76 -1.35
C THR A 198 17.01 -20.67 -2.26
N SER A 199 17.58 -21.00 -3.42
CA SER A 199 18.08 -19.97 -4.33
C SER A 199 16.93 -19.32 -5.10
N GLN A 200 17.02 -18.01 -5.33
CA GLN A 200 16.04 -17.30 -6.17
C GLN A 200 16.00 -17.91 -7.58
N GLN A 201 17.16 -18.28 -8.13
CA GLN A 201 17.23 -18.95 -9.45
C GLN A 201 16.48 -20.29 -9.49
N SER A 202 16.48 -21.07 -8.40
CA SER A 202 15.73 -22.32 -8.37
C SER A 202 14.22 -22.07 -8.38
N VAL A 203 13.76 -21.02 -7.68
CA VAL A 203 12.34 -20.63 -7.69
C VAL A 203 11.96 -20.10 -9.07
N GLU A 204 12.74 -19.18 -9.63
CA GLU A 204 12.57 -18.61 -10.98
C GLU A 204 12.41 -19.69 -12.06
N ASN A 205 13.31 -20.67 -12.06
CA ASN A 205 13.27 -21.79 -13.01
C ASN A 205 12.01 -22.66 -12.83
N LYS A 206 11.54 -22.86 -11.59
CA LYS A 206 10.36 -23.68 -11.29
C LYS A 206 9.04 -22.97 -11.62
N VAL A 207 8.96 -21.66 -11.40
CA VAL A 207 7.77 -20.87 -11.76
C VAL A 207 7.71 -20.57 -13.26
N GLY A 208 8.76 -20.90 -14.02
CA GLY A 208 8.78 -20.79 -15.47
C GLY A 208 8.97 -19.37 -15.99
N GLY A 209 9.66 -18.52 -15.23
CA GLY A 209 10.03 -17.17 -15.65
C GLY A 209 8.90 -16.13 -15.63
N ILE A 210 7.77 -16.44 -14.98
CA ILE A 210 6.66 -15.49 -14.90
C ILE A 210 6.93 -14.41 -13.84
N PRO A 211 6.51 -13.15 -14.04
CA PRO A 211 6.58 -12.11 -13.01
C PRO A 211 5.60 -12.37 -11.84
N GLY A 212 5.63 -11.50 -10.82
CA GLY A 212 4.72 -11.54 -9.68
C GLY A 212 5.08 -12.53 -8.55
N TRP A 213 5.89 -13.57 -8.81
CA TRP A 213 6.22 -14.57 -7.77
C TRP A 213 7.00 -13.96 -6.59
N GLN A 214 7.94 -13.04 -6.86
CA GLN A 214 8.73 -12.37 -5.83
C GLN A 214 7.84 -11.53 -4.93
N ALA A 215 6.97 -10.71 -5.55
CA ALA A 215 6.00 -9.88 -4.85
C ALA A 215 5.05 -10.73 -3.98
N LEU A 216 4.59 -11.88 -4.49
CA LEU A 216 3.74 -12.79 -3.74
C LEU A 216 4.45 -13.35 -2.50
N LEU A 217 5.68 -13.86 -2.68
CA LEU A 217 6.47 -14.41 -1.57
C LEU A 217 6.80 -13.33 -0.53
N THR A 218 7.18 -12.13 -0.95
CA THR A 218 7.41 -11.00 -0.04
C THR A 218 6.15 -10.61 0.71
N ALA A 219 4.99 -10.56 0.04
CA ALA A 219 3.71 -10.19 0.65
C ALA A 219 3.31 -11.13 1.80
N VAL A 220 3.70 -12.40 1.74
CA VAL A 220 3.42 -13.42 2.76
C VAL A 220 4.57 -13.65 3.74
N GLY A 221 5.62 -12.84 3.67
CA GLY A 221 6.69 -12.80 4.68
C GLY A 221 7.98 -13.56 4.35
N PHE A 222 8.16 -14.06 3.12
CA PHE A 222 9.46 -14.53 2.68
C PHE A 222 10.41 -13.35 2.50
N ARG A 223 11.69 -13.56 2.83
CA ARG A 223 12.74 -12.56 2.59
C ARG A 223 13.53 -12.94 1.34
N LEU A 224 13.64 -12.03 0.39
CA LEU A 224 14.45 -12.19 -0.80
C LEU A 224 15.70 -11.33 -0.64
N ASP A 225 16.86 -11.98 -0.50
CA ASP A 225 18.14 -11.29 -0.37
C ASP A 225 18.86 -11.31 -1.73
N PRO A 226 19.34 -10.16 -2.24
CA PRO A 226 20.09 -10.07 -3.49
C PRO A 226 21.45 -10.79 -3.38
N PRO A 227 22.13 -11.08 -4.51
CA PRO A 227 23.44 -11.68 -4.46
C PRO A 227 24.43 -10.72 -3.79
N ALA A 228 25.16 -11.20 -2.78
CA ALA A 228 26.09 -10.39 -1.99
C ALA A 228 27.40 -11.15 -1.76
N SER A 229 28.53 -10.52 -2.12
CA SER A 229 29.91 -10.95 -1.80
C SER A 229 30.13 -12.47 -1.72
N GLY A 230 29.90 -13.17 -2.84
CA GLY A 230 30.13 -14.62 -2.96
C GLY A 230 28.95 -15.52 -2.60
N LEU A 231 27.81 -14.96 -2.15
CA LEU A 231 26.57 -15.71 -1.92
C LEU A 231 25.57 -15.47 -3.06
N PRO A 232 24.93 -16.54 -3.58
CA PRO A 232 23.89 -16.42 -4.59
C PRO A 232 22.62 -15.78 -4.00
N ALA A 233 21.82 -15.16 -4.85
CA ALA A 233 20.52 -14.62 -4.48
C ALA A 233 19.64 -15.71 -3.83
N ALA A 234 19.06 -15.42 -2.67
CA ALA A 234 18.37 -16.41 -1.84
C ALA A 234 16.97 -15.96 -1.44
N VAL A 235 16.11 -16.95 -1.19
CA VAL A 235 14.75 -16.81 -0.65
C VAL A 235 14.73 -17.51 0.71
N PHE A 236 14.50 -16.76 1.77
CA PHE A 236 14.40 -17.25 3.14
C PHE A 236 12.94 -17.46 3.55
N PHE A 237 12.68 -18.60 4.19
CA PHE A 237 11.37 -19.00 4.65
C PHE A 237 11.02 -18.27 5.97
N PRO A 238 9.79 -17.75 6.12
CA PRO A 238 9.33 -17.14 7.37
C PRO A 238 9.29 -18.14 8.52
N THR A 239 9.53 -17.66 9.74
CA THR A 239 9.48 -18.45 10.99
C THR A 239 8.23 -18.19 11.83
N SER A 240 7.34 -17.31 11.36
CA SER A 240 6.04 -17.00 11.97
C SER A 240 5.06 -16.53 10.90
N ASP A 241 3.75 -16.63 11.18
CA ASP A 241 2.69 -16.15 10.27
C ASP A 241 1.90 -14.99 10.90
N PRO A 242 2.48 -13.77 10.96
CA PRO A 242 1.82 -12.64 11.62
C PRO A 242 0.60 -12.17 10.82
N GLY A 243 -0.59 -12.38 11.40
CA GLY A 243 -1.86 -11.99 10.79
C GLY A 243 -2.32 -12.93 9.69
N ASP A 244 -1.97 -14.22 9.81
CA ASP A 244 -2.48 -15.34 8.99
C ASP A 244 -2.29 -15.14 7.48
N ARG A 245 -1.18 -14.52 7.06
CA ARG A 245 -0.94 -14.18 5.65
C ARG A 245 -0.60 -15.40 4.82
N LEU A 246 0.23 -16.29 5.37
CA LEU A 246 0.54 -17.55 4.71
C LEU A 246 -0.72 -18.41 4.62
N GLN A 247 -1.53 -18.48 5.69
CA GLN A 247 -2.83 -19.16 5.68
C GLN A 247 -3.78 -18.61 4.60
N GLN A 248 -3.95 -17.28 4.56
CA GLN A 248 -4.81 -16.61 3.57
C GLN A 248 -4.30 -16.83 2.14
N CYS A 249 -2.99 -16.73 1.91
CA CYS A 249 -2.40 -16.98 0.60
C CYS A 249 -2.59 -18.44 0.16
N SER A 250 -2.35 -19.40 1.05
CA SER A 250 -2.57 -20.82 0.78
C SER A 250 -4.01 -21.09 0.35
N SER A 251 -4.99 -20.63 1.14
CA SER A 251 -6.42 -20.78 0.83
C SER A 251 -6.80 -20.13 -0.52
N THR A 252 -6.24 -18.96 -0.81
CA THR A 252 -6.49 -18.26 -2.08
C THR A 252 -5.93 -19.03 -3.27
N ILE A 253 -4.66 -19.50 -3.18
CA ILE A 253 -4.04 -20.27 -4.26
C ILE A 253 -4.73 -21.62 -4.44
N GLN A 254 -5.10 -22.31 -3.35
CA GLN A 254 -5.87 -23.56 -3.41
C GLN A 254 -7.22 -23.34 -4.10
N SER A 255 -7.90 -22.22 -3.82
CA SER A 255 -9.17 -21.87 -4.48
C SER A 255 -8.99 -21.67 -5.99
N LEU A 256 -7.92 -20.96 -6.41
CA LEU A 256 -7.58 -20.79 -7.83
C LEU A 256 -7.22 -22.12 -8.51
N LEU A 257 -6.43 -22.97 -7.83
CA LEU A 257 -6.05 -24.29 -8.34
C LEU A 257 -7.20 -25.30 -8.33
N GLY A 258 -8.23 -25.09 -7.51
CA GLY A 258 -9.45 -25.88 -7.48
C GLY A 258 -10.36 -25.65 -8.69
N LEU A 259 -10.16 -24.55 -9.43
CA LEU A 259 -10.92 -24.27 -10.64
C LEU A 259 -10.56 -25.26 -11.77
N PRO A 260 -11.56 -25.70 -12.56
CA PRO A 260 -11.29 -26.48 -13.76
C PRO A 260 -10.49 -25.64 -14.75
N ASN A 261 -9.67 -26.31 -15.57
CA ASN A 261 -8.72 -25.62 -16.47
C ASN A 261 -9.39 -24.56 -17.38
N PRO A 262 -10.57 -24.82 -17.99
CA PRO A 262 -11.26 -23.80 -18.79
C PRO A 262 -11.68 -22.56 -17.98
N ALA A 263 -12.11 -22.74 -16.72
CA ALA A 263 -12.51 -21.62 -15.87
C ALA A 263 -11.31 -20.76 -15.45
N LEU A 264 -10.18 -21.41 -15.11
CA LEU A 264 -8.94 -20.69 -14.81
C LEU A 264 -8.45 -19.90 -16.03
N GLN A 265 -8.47 -20.51 -17.22
CA GLN A 265 -8.11 -19.82 -18.46
C GLN A 265 -9.05 -18.64 -18.78
N ALA A 266 -10.35 -18.79 -18.54
CA ALA A 266 -11.31 -17.70 -18.70
C ALA A 266 -11.03 -16.55 -17.73
N LEU A 267 -10.69 -16.84 -16.47
CA LEU A 267 -10.29 -15.82 -15.49
C LEU A 267 -9.00 -15.10 -15.90
N CYS A 268 -7.97 -15.83 -16.33
CA CYS A 268 -6.74 -15.23 -16.85
C CYS A 268 -7.04 -14.26 -17.99
N LYS A 269 -7.86 -14.67 -18.96
CA LYS A 269 -8.29 -13.82 -20.08
C LYS A 269 -9.07 -12.58 -19.61
N LEU A 270 -9.94 -12.74 -18.60
CA LEU A 270 -10.70 -11.62 -18.03
C LEU A 270 -9.78 -10.60 -17.34
N ILE A 271 -8.78 -11.08 -16.60
CA ILE A 271 -7.80 -10.24 -15.91
C ILE A 271 -6.95 -9.46 -16.91
N THR A 272 -6.47 -10.10 -17.98
CA THR A 272 -5.76 -9.41 -19.06
C THR A 272 -6.69 -8.44 -19.80
N ALA A 273 -7.97 -8.78 -19.94
CA ALA A 273 -8.99 -7.90 -20.52
C ALA A 273 -9.45 -6.77 -19.56
N SER A 274 -9.03 -6.75 -18.29
CA SER A 274 -9.40 -5.68 -17.34
C SER A 274 -8.84 -4.31 -17.77
N GLU A 275 -7.73 -4.28 -18.49
CA GLU A 275 -7.23 -3.06 -19.17
C GLU A 275 -8.22 -2.57 -20.25
N THR A 276 -8.96 -3.50 -20.88
CA THR A 276 -10.09 -3.20 -21.78
C THR A 276 -11.42 -3.02 -21.04
N GLY A 277 -11.52 -3.49 -19.80
CA GLY A 277 -12.66 -3.35 -18.90
C GLY A 277 -12.93 -1.90 -18.51
N GLU A 278 -11.88 -1.10 -18.29
CA GLU A 278 -12.03 0.35 -18.11
C GLU A 278 -12.52 1.05 -19.38
N GLN A 279 -12.15 0.56 -20.57
CA GLN A 279 -12.70 1.06 -21.83
C GLN A 279 -14.18 0.66 -22.01
N LEU A 280 -14.58 -0.51 -21.53
CA LEU A 280 -15.98 -0.96 -21.50
C LEU A 280 -16.81 -0.17 -20.47
N ILE A 281 -16.29 0.02 -19.26
CA ILE A 281 -16.94 0.82 -18.21
C ILE A 281 -17.05 2.28 -18.64
N SER A 282 -16.03 2.85 -19.27
CA SER A 282 -16.07 4.21 -19.82
C SER A 282 -16.99 4.33 -21.04
N ARG A 283 -17.10 3.31 -21.90
CA ARG A 283 -18.09 3.30 -23.00
C ARG A 283 -19.51 3.11 -22.50
N VAL A 284 -19.73 2.28 -21.48
CA VAL A 284 -21.05 2.10 -20.84
C VAL A 284 -21.46 3.36 -20.08
N SER A 285 -20.55 4.02 -19.36
CA SER A 285 -20.85 5.29 -18.71
C SER A 285 -21.14 6.41 -19.73
N ARG A 286 -20.40 6.44 -20.86
CA ARG A 286 -20.62 7.38 -21.97
C ARG A 286 -21.90 7.13 -22.75
N ALA A 287 -22.30 5.86 -22.92
CA ALA A 287 -23.58 5.47 -23.50
C ALA A 287 -24.76 5.82 -22.58
N ARG A 288 -24.57 5.78 -21.25
CA ARG A 288 -25.58 6.18 -20.27
C ARG A 288 -25.81 7.70 -20.22
N THR A 289 -24.81 8.50 -20.61
CA THR A 289 -24.93 9.97 -20.75
C THR A 289 -25.42 10.43 -22.12
N ALA A 290 -25.53 9.52 -23.08
CA ALA A 290 -26.01 9.80 -24.43
C ALA A 290 -27.42 9.23 -24.62
N GLU A 291 -28.39 9.75 -23.88
CA GLU A 291 -29.80 9.52 -24.19
C GLU A 291 -30.22 10.48 -25.33
N PRO A 292 -30.91 10.00 -26.37
CA PRO A 292 -31.24 10.80 -27.55
C PRO A 292 -32.31 11.85 -27.22
N ARG A 293 -32.12 13.08 -27.73
CA ARG A 293 -33.17 14.11 -27.75
C ARG A 293 -34.39 13.54 -28.48
N PRO A 294 -35.61 13.69 -27.94
CA PRO A 294 -36.80 13.25 -28.66
C PRO A 294 -37.05 14.17 -29.86
N GLU A 295 -37.09 13.57 -31.05
CA GLU A 295 -37.67 14.17 -32.25
C GLU A 295 -39.19 14.27 -32.08
N GLY A 296 -39.73 15.45 -32.42
CA GLY A 296 -41.05 15.63 -33.03
C GLY A 296 -42.29 15.23 -32.21
N CYS A 297 -42.99 16.23 -31.67
CA CYS A 297 -44.46 16.17 -31.62
C CYS A 297 -45.03 17.47 -32.18
N ALA A 298 -45.76 17.32 -33.27
CA ALA A 298 -46.47 18.34 -34.02
C ALA A 298 -47.61 18.97 -33.20
N GLU A 299 -47.98 20.18 -33.62
CA GLU A 299 -49.12 20.99 -33.15
C GLU A 299 -50.45 20.22 -33.10
N PRO A 300 -51.40 20.73 -32.31
CA PRO A 300 -52.71 20.93 -32.89
C PRO A 300 -53.25 22.36 -32.70
N GLU A 301 -53.91 22.81 -33.77
CA GLU A 301 -54.68 24.04 -33.91
C GLU A 301 -55.67 24.25 -32.75
N ARG A 302 -55.84 25.52 -32.34
CA ARG A 302 -56.97 25.96 -31.53
C ARG A 302 -58.08 26.48 -32.46
N PRO A 303 -59.37 26.20 -32.16
CA PRO A 303 -60.47 26.95 -32.75
C PRO A 303 -60.50 28.41 -32.26
#